data_AF-A0A0B6YPL6-F1
#
_entry.id   AF-A0A0B6YPL6-F1
#
_cell.length_a   1.000
_cell.length_b   1.000
_cell.length_c   1.000
_cell.angle_alpha   90.00
_cell.angle_beta   90.00
_cell.angle_gamma   90.00
#
_symmetry.space_group_name_H-M   'P 1'
#
loop_
_entity.id
_entity.type
_entity.pdbx_description
1 polymer ?
#
loop_
_entity_poly.entity_id
_entity_poly.type
_entity_poly.pdbx_seq_one_letter_code
_entity_poly.pdbx_strand_id
1 'polypeptide(L)'
;HKEDWYLGKPSLKHPLEVADRETSGMKLTFWFATGGAGFCISRSLALKMAPYASGGRFMTTAETIRLPDDCTLGYIIEHLLKHKLTVIEEFHSHLEALSLIKSHQLET
;
A
#
# COMPACT_ATOMS: atom_id res chain seq x y z
N HIS A 1 5.93 10.76 18.38
CA HIS A 1 5.02 10.52 17.25
C HIS A 1 4.17 9.28 17.53
N LYS A 2 2.86 9.47 17.72
CA LYS A 2 1.88 8.39 17.99
C LYS A 2 0.87 8.20 16.83
N GLU A 3 0.88 9.09 15.85
CA GLU A 3 -0.04 9.08 14.72
C GLU A 3 0.38 8.08 13.66
N ASP A 4 -0.60 7.35 13.16
CA ASP A 4 -0.43 6.42 12.06
C ASP A 4 -0.48 7.18 10.75
N TRP A 5 0.54 6.96 9.93
CA TRP A 5 0.61 7.51 8.58
C TRP A 5 0.95 6.40 7.60
N TYR A 6 0.16 6.29 6.55
CA TYR A 6 0.47 5.56 5.33
C TYR A 6 0.40 6.55 4.17
N LEU A 7 1.56 6.96 3.65
CA LEU A 7 1.67 8.01 2.63
C LEU A 7 2.19 7.40 1.33
N GLY A 8 1.59 7.77 0.21
CA GLY A 8 2.06 7.36 -1.10
C GLY A 8 1.04 7.65 -2.19
N LYS A 9 1.23 7.06 -3.38
CA LYS A 9 0.32 7.23 -4.51
C LYS A 9 -0.25 5.90 -4.98
N PRO A 10 -1.58 5.77 -5.15
CA PRO A 10 -2.19 4.52 -5.56
C PRO A 10 -1.79 4.15 -6.99
N SER A 11 -1.58 2.86 -7.24
CA SER A 11 -1.20 2.37 -8.59
C SER A 11 -2.38 2.30 -9.55
N LEU A 12 -3.60 2.20 -9.03
CA LEU A 12 -4.84 2.03 -9.80
C LEU A 12 -5.75 3.23 -9.61
N LYS A 13 -6.70 3.43 -10.54
CA LYS A 13 -7.77 4.43 -10.40
C LYS A 13 -8.94 3.95 -9.55
N HIS A 14 -8.91 2.69 -9.13
CA HIS A 14 -9.92 2.03 -8.31
C HIS A 14 -9.21 1.13 -7.29
N PRO A 15 -9.85 0.78 -6.16
CA PRO A 15 -9.24 -0.17 -5.22
C PRO A 15 -9.00 -1.51 -5.92
N LEU A 16 -7.97 -2.22 -5.47
CA LEU A 16 -7.69 -3.57 -5.93
C LEU A 16 -8.78 -4.50 -5.39
N GLU A 17 -9.37 -5.31 -6.26
CA GLU A 17 -10.35 -6.33 -5.91
C GLU A 17 -9.71 -7.71 -6.05
N VAL A 18 -9.74 -8.50 -4.98
CA VAL A 18 -9.26 -9.89 -5.01
C VAL A 18 -10.26 -10.83 -4.35
N ALA A 19 -10.22 -12.10 -4.76
CA ALA A 19 -11.03 -13.14 -4.13
C ALA A 19 -10.55 -13.37 -2.70
N ASP A 20 -11.49 -13.37 -1.75
CA ASP A 20 -11.24 -13.86 -0.41
C ASP A 20 -11.09 -15.38 -0.47
N ARG A 21 -9.94 -15.87 -0.01
CA ARG A 21 -9.63 -17.30 -0.02
C ARG A 21 -9.92 -17.98 1.31
N GLU A 22 -10.13 -17.20 2.36
CA GLU A 22 -10.60 -17.72 3.65
C GLU A 22 -12.13 -17.85 3.62
N THR A 23 -12.80 -16.92 2.94
CA THR A 23 -14.27 -16.94 2.78
C THR A 23 -14.68 -17.15 1.32
N SER A 24 -14.94 -18.41 0.96
CA SER A 24 -15.34 -18.79 -0.40
C SER A 24 -16.53 -17.97 -0.92
N GLY A 25 -16.32 -17.27 -2.04
CA GLY A 25 -17.34 -16.45 -2.70
C GLY A 25 -17.36 -14.97 -2.29
N MET A 26 -16.57 -14.55 -1.30
CA MET A 26 -16.39 -13.14 -0.98
C MET A 26 -15.24 -12.53 -1.78
N LYS A 27 -15.34 -11.21 -2.00
CA LYS A 27 -14.30 -10.40 -2.60
C LYS A 27 -13.89 -9.34 -1.58
N LEU A 28 -12.59 -9.11 -1.48
CA LEU A 28 -12.05 -8.05 -0.63
C LEU A 28 -11.44 -6.95 -1.51
N THR A 29 -11.62 -5.71 -1.05
CA THR A 29 -11.19 -4.50 -1.75
C THR A 29 -10.31 -3.65 -0.85
N PHE A 30 -9.22 -3.12 -1.40
CA PHE A 30 -8.31 -2.23 -0.67
C PHE A 30 -7.45 -1.39 -1.62
N TRP A 31 -6.94 -0.26 -1.12
CA TRP A 31 -5.92 0.53 -1.80
C TRP A 31 -4.52 0.10 -1.40
N PHE A 32 -3.55 0.37 -2.26
CA PHE A 32 -2.13 0.17 -1.97
C PHE A 32 -1.32 1.27 -2.65
N ALA A 33 -0.24 1.71 -2.00
CA ALA A 33 0.71 2.64 -2.59
C ALA A 33 1.64 1.89 -3.55
N THR A 34 1.95 2.51 -4.69
CA THR A 34 2.80 1.92 -5.73
C THR A 34 4.22 1.75 -5.21
N GLY A 35 4.73 0.52 -5.12
CA GLY A 35 6.08 0.26 -4.59
C GLY A 35 7.17 0.99 -5.37
N GLY A 36 7.04 1.05 -6.70
CA GLY A 36 7.98 1.74 -7.58
C GLY A 36 7.95 3.28 -7.49
N ALA A 37 6.94 3.89 -6.86
CA ALA A 37 6.91 5.32 -6.56
C ALA A 37 7.55 5.65 -5.21
N GLY A 38 7.77 4.63 -4.38
CA GLY A 38 8.02 4.78 -2.95
C GLY A 38 6.74 5.05 -2.15
N PHE A 39 6.84 4.84 -0.85
CA PHE A 39 5.78 5.16 0.13
C PHE A 39 6.43 5.30 1.51
N CYS A 40 5.73 5.96 2.43
CA CYS A 40 6.16 6.13 3.81
C CYS A 40 5.14 5.54 4.78
N ILE A 41 5.65 4.90 5.84
CA ILE A 41 4.83 4.46 6.98
C ILE A 41 5.40 5.04 8.27
N SER A 42 4.53 5.50 9.17
CA SER A 42 4.99 5.94 10.48
C SER A 42 5.42 4.75 11.33
N ARG A 43 6.30 5.00 12.30
CA ARG A 43 6.72 3.97 13.27
C ARG A 43 5.54 3.36 14.04
N SER A 44 4.52 4.16 14.39
CA SER A 44 3.36 3.63 15.13
C SER A 44 2.54 2.65 14.28
N LEU A 45 2.35 2.96 12.99
CA LEU A 45 1.68 2.06 12.07
C LEU A 45 2.50 0.79 11.81
N ALA A 46 3.81 0.93 11.60
CA ALA A 46 4.71 -0.22 11.42
C ALA A 46 4.67 -1.18 12.62
N LEU A 47 4.58 -0.67 13.86
CA LEU A 47 4.42 -1.52 15.05
C LEU A 47 3.07 -2.25 15.06
N LYS A 48 1.99 -1.62 14.60
CA LYS A 48 0.67 -2.27 14.46
C LYS A 48 0.64 -3.33 13.37
N MET A 49 1.50 -3.22 12.36
CA MET A 49 1.67 -4.24 11.32
C MET A 49 2.40 -5.50 11.84
N ALA A 50 3.11 -5.44 12.97
CA ALA A 50 3.95 -6.55 13.45
C ALA A 50 3.23 -7.92 13.54
N PRO A 51 1.96 -8.03 14.01
CA PRO A 51 1.24 -9.30 14.02
C PRO A 51 1.05 -9.93 12.64
N TYR A 52 1.14 -9.15 11.56
CA TYR A 52 0.96 -9.62 10.18
C TYR A 52 2.25 -9.62 9.36
N ALA A 53 3.24 -8.81 9.75
CA ALA A 53 4.44 -8.59 8.94
C ALA A 53 5.74 -9.14 9.55
N SER A 54 5.86 -9.27 10.87
CA SER A 54 7.13 -9.68 11.50
C SER A 54 7.26 -11.21 11.63
N GLY A 55 8.49 -11.71 11.80
CA GLY A 55 8.75 -13.14 12.02
C GLY A 55 8.34 -14.04 10.85
N GLY A 56 8.51 -13.57 9.61
CA GLY A 56 8.15 -14.32 8.40
C GLY A 56 6.67 -14.22 8.00
N ARG A 57 5.81 -13.63 8.82
CA ARG A 57 4.37 -13.53 8.55
C ARG A 57 4.02 -12.72 7.31
N PHE A 58 4.86 -11.74 6.96
CA PHE A 58 4.67 -10.98 5.71
C PHE A 58 4.64 -11.90 4.49
N MET A 59 5.57 -12.86 4.41
CA MET A 59 5.62 -13.84 3.32
C MET A 59 4.39 -14.74 3.33
N THR A 60 3.97 -15.22 4.51
CA THR A 60 2.73 -16.01 4.64
C THR A 60 1.51 -15.23 4.17
N THR A 61 1.38 -13.95 4.52
CA THR A 61 0.29 -13.10 4.05
C THR A 61 0.35 -12.91 2.54
N ALA A 62 1.53 -12.63 1.98
CA ALA A 62 1.74 -12.49 0.54
C ALA A 62 1.35 -13.76 -0.22
N GLU A 63 1.72 -14.94 0.29
CA GLU A 63 1.38 -16.24 -0.30
C GLU A 63 -0.12 -16.54 -0.24
N THR A 64 -0.80 -16.17 0.85
CA THR A 64 -2.26 -16.34 0.99
C THR A 64 -2.99 -15.56 -0.10
N ILE A 65 -2.68 -14.27 -0.26
CA ILE A 65 -3.37 -13.40 -1.22
C ILE A 65 -2.80 -13.49 -2.64
N ARG A 66 -1.58 -14.03 -2.82
CA ARG A 66 -0.81 -14.11 -4.08
C ARG A 66 -0.69 -12.77 -4.80
N LEU A 67 -0.27 -11.76 -4.07
CA LEU A 67 -0.02 -10.43 -4.61
C LEU A 67 1.44 -10.02 -4.38
N PRO A 68 1.96 -9.03 -5.15
CA PRO A 68 3.26 -8.44 -4.90
C PRO A 68 3.38 -7.79 -3.51
N ASP A 69 4.60 -7.42 -3.12
CA ASP A 69 4.90 -6.90 -1.77
C ASP A 69 4.16 -5.59 -1.45
N ASP A 70 4.04 -4.67 -2.41
CA ASP A 70 3.33 -3.40 -2.23
C ASP A 70 1.82 -3.59 -2.04
N CYS A 71 1.23 -4.48 -2.82
CA CYS A 71 -0.14 -4.96 -2.62
C CYS A 71 -0.32 -5.66 -1.26
N THR A 72 0.65 -6.48 -0.82
CA THR A 72 0.60 -7.15 0.49
C THR A 72 0.65 -6.14 1.64
N LEU A 73 1.48 -5.11 1.52
CA LEU A 73 1.53 -4.03 2.48
C LEU A 73 0.22 -3.24 2.52
N GLY A 74 -0.36 -2.93 1.35
CA GLY A 74 -1.70 -2.34 1.24
C GLY A 74 -2.77 -3.21 1.88
N TYR A 75 -2.77 -4.51 1.63
CA TYR A 75 -3.70 -5.46 2.25
C TYR A 75 -3.60 -5.43 3.78
N ILE A 76 -2.39 -5.48 4.34
CA ILE A 76 -2.22 -5.41 5.80
C ILE A 76 -2.75 -4.08 6.35
N ILE A 77 -2.42 -2.95 5.73
CA ILE A 77 -2.74 -1.62 6.28
C ILE A 77 -4.22 -1.25 6.07
N GLU A 78 -4.71 -1.32 4.83
CA GLU A 78 -6.08 -0.91 4.46
C GLU A 78 -7.11 -1.98 4.85
N HIS A 79 -6.82 -3.26 4.55
CA HIS A 79 -7.79 -4.32 4.77
C HIS A 79 -7.77 -4.86 6.20
N LEU A 80 -6.61 -5.20 6.77
CA LEU A 80 -6.55 -5.80 8.12
C LEU A 80 -6.58 -4.73 9.22
N LEU A 81 -5.75 -3.69 9.11
CA LEU A 81 -5.64 -2.63 10.12
C LEU A 81 -6.66 -1.49 9.95
N LYS A 82 -7.43 -1.48 8.86
CA LYS A 82 -8.44 -0.46 8.55
C LYS A 82 -7.91 0.98 8.54
N HIS A 83 -6.64 1.16 8.15
CA HIS A 83 -6.02 2.46 8.03
C HIS A 83 -5.87 2.85 6.56
N LYS A 84 -6.34 4.06 6.19
CA LYS A 84 -6.42 4.48 4.78
C LYS A 84 -5.09 5.00 4.27
N LEU A 85 -4.81 4.76 2.99
CA LEU A 85 -3.75 5.44 2.26
C LEU A 85 -4.04 6.95 2.20
N THR A 86 -3.10 7.74 2.67
CA THR A 86 -3.06 9.19 2.43
C THR A 86 -2.35 9.42 1.11
N VAL A 87 -3.10 9.93 0.13
CA VAL A 87 -2.59 10.17 -1.22
C VAL A 87 -1.70 11.42 -1.22
N ILE A 88 -0.48 11.26 -1.72
CA ILE A 88 0.50 12.32 -1.93
C ILE A 88 0.91 12.27 -3.41
N GLU A 89 0.61 13.32 -4.17
CA GLU A 89 0.74 13.34 -5.64
C GLU A 89 2.19 13.41 -6.11
N GLU A 90 3.08 13.83 -5.21
CA GLU A 90 4.52 14.02 -5.40
C GLU A 90 5.32 12.70 -5.39
N PHE A 91 4.68 11.57 -5.07
CA PHE A 91 5.27 10.25 -5.28
C PHE A 91 5.11 9.87 -6.76
N HIS A 92 6.24 9.60 -7.43
CA HIS A 92 6.25 9.31 -8.86
C HIS A 92 6.92 7.98 -9.16
N SER A 93 6.30 7.13 -9.98
CA SER A 93 6.92 5.90 -10.50
C SER A 93 7.26 6.02 -11.99
N HIS A 94 7.93 5.01 -12.56
CA HIS A 94 8.13 4.91 -14.00
C HIS A 94 6.85 4.49 -14.78
N LEU A 95 5.74 4.21 -14.08
CA LEU A 95 4.46 3.84 -14.70
C LEU A 95 3.62 5.06 -15.11
N GLU A 96 4.10 6.26 -14.80
CA GLU A 96 3.50 7.53 -15.18
C GLU A 96 4.35 8.27 -16.21
N ALA A 97 3.73 9.15 -16.99
CA ALA A 97 4.42 9.95 -17.98
C ALA A 97 5.26 11.03 -17.30
N LEU A 98 6.46 10.67 -16.86
CA LEU A 98 7.38 11.56 -16.12
C LEU A 98 7.70 12.85 -16.88
N SER A 99 7.63 12.84 -18.21
CA SER A 99 7.79 14.04 -19.05
C SER A 99 6.69 15.10 -18.85
N LEU A 100 5.57 14.74 -18.22
CA LEU A 100 4.48 15.67 -17.89
C LEU A 100 4.71 16.39 -16.56
N ILE A 101 5.71 15.97 -15.77
CA ILE A 101 6.09 16.67 -14.54
C ILE A 101 6.73 17.99 -14.94
N LYS A 102 6.11 19.10 -14.54
CA LYS A 102 6.59 20.44 -14.90
C LYS A 102 7.82 20.77 -14.08
N SER A 103 8.75 21.55 -14.63
CA SER A 103 10.01 21.89 -13.94
C SER A 103 9.80 22.51 -12.56
N HIS A 104 8.79 23.38 -12.39
CA HIS A 104 8.49 23.99 -11.09
C HIS A 104 8.01 23.00 -10.02
N GLN A 105 7.60 21.78 -10.40
CA GLN A 105 7.21 20.72 -9.46
C GLN A 105 8.42 19.90 -9.00
N LEU A 106 9.58 20.08 -9.64
CA LEU A 106 10.83 19.43 -9.25
C LEU A 106 11.65 20.29 -8.28
N GLU A 107 11.26 21.54 -8.09
CA GLU A 107 11.90 22.48 -7.17
C GLU A 107 11.34 22.23 -5.75
N THR A 108 12.24 22.26 -4.75
CA THR A 108 11.94 21.98 -3.33
C THR A 108 11.87 23.27 -2.51
#